data_AF-A0A6I1JFJ3-F1
#
_entry.id   AF-A0A6I1JFJ3-F1
#
_cell.length_a   1.000
_cell.length_b   1.000
_cell.length_c   1.000
_cell.angle_alpha   90.00
_cell.angle_beta   90.00
_cell.angle_gamma   90.00
#
_symmetry.space_group_name_H-M   'P 1'
#
loop_
_entity.id
_entity.type
_entity.pdbx_description
1 polymer ?
#
loop_
_entity_poly.entity_id
_entity_poly.type
_entity_poly.pdbx_seq_one_letter_code
_entity_poly.pdbx_strand_id
1 'polypeptide(L)'
;SGTFQMGPQTVFGSFGELHPRVLEALDVKGPVLAFELLLDKLPPPKVRPTRTKPQLALSSFQPVERDFAFLVDRTVKAGDLVKAAQGVDKQLISGVQVFDVYEGKGIDEAKKSVAIAVTLQPKDKTLTDAEIDAVAAKIVAEVTKKTGGTLRA
;
A
#
# COMPACT_ATOMS: atom_id res chain seq x y z
N SER A 1 -5.40 11.93 10.96
CA SER A 1 -6.36 12.23 9.88
C SER A 1 -5.72 11.93 8.52
N GLY A 2 -6.52 11.82 7.46
CA GLY A 2 -6.08 11.57 6.10
C GLY A 2 -6.97 12.26 5.08
N THR A 3 -6.54 12.30 3.83
CA THR A 3 -7.28 12.88 2.71
C THR A 3 -7.60 11.83 1.67
N PHE A 4 -8.78 11.95 1.07
CA PHE A 4 -9.10 11.24 -0.16
C PHE A 4 -8.60 12.06 -1.34
N GLN A 5 -7.66 11.52 -2.11
CA GLN A 5 -7.00 12.26 -3.18
C GLN A 5 -6.61 11.39 -4.38
N MET A 6 -6.66 11.99 -5.57
CA MET A 6 -6.14 11.44 -6.81
C MET A 6 -4.97 12.30 -7.29
N GLY A 7 -3.76 11.75 -7.18
CA GLY A 7 -2.54 12.52 -7.39
C GLY A 7 -2.34 13.62 -6.32
N PRO A 8 -1.39 14.54 -6.54
CA PRO A 8 -1.04 15.56 -5.56
C PRO A 8 -2.02 16.74 -5.50
N GLN A 9 -2.88 16.94 -6.50
CA GLN A 9 -3.72 18.15 -6.58
C GLN A 9 -5.22 17.91 -6.42
N THR A 10 -5.71 16.69 -6.66
CA THR A 10 -7.16 16.42 -6.63
C THR A 10 -7.56 15.84 -5.28
N VAL A 11 -7.72 16.70 -4.27
CA VAL A 11 -8.30 16.32 -2.97
C VAL A 11 -9.82 16.44 -3.06
N PHE A 12 -10.52 15.34 -2.79
CA PHE A 12 -11.98 15.25 -2.87
C PHE A 12 -12.62 14.84 -1.54
N GLY A 13 -11.85 14.88 -0.45
CA GLY A 13 -12.39 14.68 0.88
C GLY A 13 -11.32 14.50 1.95
N SER A 14 -11.77 14.44 3.20
CA SER A 14 -10.94 14.31 4.39
C SER A 14 -11.59 13.36 5.39
N PHE A 15 -10.79 12.69 6.21
CA PHE A 15 -11.29 11.85 7.29
C PHE A 15 -10.34 11.85 8.49
N GLY A 16 -10.86 11.49 9.65
CA GLY A 16 -10.06 11.28 10.85
C GLY A 16 -10.79 11.64 12.12
N GLU A 17 -10.04 11.67 13.21
CA GLU A 17 -10.55 12.09 14.50
C GLU A 17 -10.76 13.60 14.55
N LEU A 18 -11.90 14.03 15.09
CA LEU A 18 -12.18 15.43 15.35
C LEU A 18 -11.26 15.97 16.44
N HIS A 19 -10.79 17.21 16.26
CA HIS A 19 -9.88 17.83 17.21
C HIS A 19 -10.55 17.95 18.58
N PRO A 20 -9.88 17.58 19.70
CA PRO A 20 -10.48 17.59 21.04
C PRO A 20 -11.14 18.91 21.43
N ARG A 21 -10.54 20.04 21.04
CA ARG A 21 -11.14 21.39 21.23
C ARG A 21 -12.53 21.58 20.62
N VAL A 22 -12.80 20.95 19.47
CA VAL A 22 -14.13 21.02 18.83
C VAL A 22 -15.12 20.18 19.60
N LEU A 23 -14.70 19.02 20.10
CA LEU A 23 -15.54 18.13 20.91
C LEU A 23 -15.92 18.76 22.25
N GLU A 24 -14.96 19.43 22.91
CA GLU A 24 -15.18 20.16 24.14
C GLU A 24 -16.18 21.32 23.96
N ALA A 25 -16.03 22.09 22.87
CA ALA A 25 -16.96 23.17 22.55
C ALA A 25 -18.40 22.69 22.24
N LEU A 26 -18.57 21.43 21.84
CA LEU A 26 -19.85 20.82 21.51
C LEU A 26 -20.39 19.92 22.64
N ASP A 27 -19.72 19.86 23.79
CA ASP A 27 -20.03 18.96 24.92
C ASP A 27 -20.12 17.47 24.51
N VAL A 28 -19.25 17.05 23.59
CA VAL A 28 -19.18 15.67 23.11
C VAL A 28 -18.08 14.91 23.82
N LYS A 29 -18.43 13.77 24.42
CA LYS A 29 -17.49 12.92 25.15
C LYS A 29 -16.94 11.81 24.25
N GLY A 30 -15.63 11.58 24.38
CA GLY A 30 -14.93 10.50 23.70
C GLY A 30 -14.42 10.86 22.30
N PRO A 31 -13.59 10.00 21.69
CA PRO A 31 -13.07 10.23 20.35
C PRO A 31 -14.17 10.12 19.31
N VAL A 32 -14.28 11.11 18.43
CA VAL A 32 -15.24 11.09 17.32
C VAL A 32 -14.49 11.06 16.00
N LEU A 33 -14.82 10.09 15.16
CA LEU A 33 -14.32 9.98 13.80
C LEU A 33 -15.32 10.63 12.85
N ALA A 34 -14.83 11.50 11.98
CA ALA A 34 -15.61 12.14 10.94
C ALA A 34 -14.95 11.98 9.58
N PHE A 35 -15.74 12.08 8.53
CA PHE A 35 -15.26 12.21 7.16
C PHE A 35 -16.16 13.14 6.36
N GLU A 36 -15.59 13.76 5.33
CA GLU A 36 -16.30 14.62 4.38
C GLU A 36 -15.84 14.28 2.95
N LEU A 37 -16.77 14.32 2.00
CA LEU A 37 -16.51 14.10 0.58
C LEU A 37 -17.09 15.25 -0.25
N LEU A 38 -16.27 15.82 -1.11
CA LEU A 38 -16.64 16.84 -2.09
C LEU A 38 -17.08 16.15 -3.38
N LEU A 39 -18.38 15.90 -3.52
CA LEU A 39 -18.94 15.15 -4.65
C LEU A 39 -18.59 15.79 -6.01
N ASP A 40 -18.57 17.12 -6.09
CA ASP A 40 -18.23 17.86 -7.31
C ASP A 40 -16.77 17.69 -7.74
N LYS A 41 -15.89 17.29 -6.83
CA LYS A 41 -14.47 17.02 -7.10
C LYS A 41 -14.18 15.56 -7.41
N LEU A 42 -15.18 14.69 -7.31
CA LEU A 42 -15.01 13.28 -7.69
C LEU A 42 -14.78 13.21 -9.20
N PRO A 43 -13.66 12.60 -9.65
CA PRO A 43 -13.43 12.45 -11.06
C PRO A 43 -14.54 11.57 -11.67
N PRO A 44 -15.08 11.93 -12.84
CA PRO A 44 -16.07 11.10 -13.50
C PRO A 44 -15.46 9.72 -13.78
N PRO A 45 -16.26 8.65 -13.76
CA PRO A 45 -15.77 7.32 -14.11
C PRO A 45 -15.13 7.39 -15.50
N LYS A 46 -13.92 6.82 -15.64
CA LYS A 46 -13.21 6.78 -16.93
C LYS A 46 -14.15 6.18 -17.98
N VAL A 47 -14.51 6.98 -18.99
CA VAL A 47 -15.32 6.54 -20.12
C VAL A 47 -14.52 5.45 -20.85
N ARG A 48 -14.95 4.20 -20.71
CA ARG A 48 -14.35 3.09 -21.45
C ARG A 48 -14.96 3.07 -22.85
N PRO A 49 -14.17 2.92 -23.93
CA PRO A 49 -14.69 2.84 -25.31
C PRO A 49 -15.72 1.73 -25.48
N THR A 50 -15.62 0.69 -24.66
CA THR A 50 -16.54 -0.44 -24.64
C THR A 50 -17.20 -0.56 -23.27
N ARG A 51 -18.52 -0.79 -23.28
CA ARG A 51 -19.33 -1.06 -22.07
C ARG A 51 -19.09 -2.46 -21.50
N THR A 52 -18.28 -3.27 -22.20
CA THR A 52 -17.97 -4.65 -21.86
C THR A 52 -16.90 -4.71 -20.78
N LYS A 53 -17.14 -5.50 -19.72
CA LYS A 53 -16.09 -5.82 -18.73
C LYS A 53 -14.93 -6.51 -19.46
N PRO A 54 -13.67 -6.20 -19.12
CA PRO A 54 -12.53 -6.94 -19.66
C PRO A 54 -12.67 -8.43 -19.37
N GLN A 55 -12.15 -9.26 -20.28
CA GLN A 55 -12.18 -10.71 -20.12
C GLN A 55 -11.50 -11.10 -18.80
N LEU A 56 -12.18 -11.93 -18.01
CA LEU A 56 -11.63 -12.49 -16.79
C LEU A 56 -10.56 -13.53 -17.18
N ALA A 57 -9.29 -13.16 -17.09
CA ALA A 57 -8.17 -14.08 -17.28
C ALA A 57 -7.75 -14.63 -15.91
N LEU A 58 -8.30 -15.78 -15.54
CA LEU A 58 -7.86 -16.52 -14.35
C LEU A 58 -6.56 -17.26 -14.67
N SER A 59 -5.63 -17.24 -13.72
CA SER A 59 -4.49 -18.14 -13.78
C SER A 59 -4.91 -19.52 -13.25
N SER A 60 -4.51 -20.57 -13.95
CA SER A 60 -4.62 -21.96 -13.48
C SER A 60 -3.47 -22.36 -12.53
N PHE A 61 -2.50 -21.47 -12.31
CA PHE A 61 -1.32 -21.72 -11.49
C PHE A 61 -1.54 -21.26 -10.05
N GLN A 62 -0.85 -21.91 -9.11
CA GLN A 62 -0.94 -21.55 -7.70
C GLN A 62 -0.24 -20.20 -7.44
N PRO A 63 -0.87 -19.30 -6.65
CA PRO A 63 -0.20 -18.11 -6.16
C PRO A 63 0.95 -18.48 -5.22
N VAL A 64 2.01 -17.68 -5.26
CA VAL A 64 3.13 -17.77 -4.32
C VAL A 64 3.19 -16.49 -3.51
N GLU A 65 3.26 -16.63 -2.19
CA GLU A 65 3.38 -15.50 -1.27
C GLU A 65 4.82 -15.40 -0.74
N ARG A 66 5.32 -14.16 -0.64
CA ARG A 66 6.63 -13.83 -0.10
C ARG A 66 6.54 -12.63 0.81
N ASP A 67 7.09 -12.78 2.00
CA ASP A 67 7.08 -11.76 3.03
C ASP A 67 8.41 -11.02 3.07
N PHE A 68 8.33 -9.71 3.25
CA PHE A 68 9.48 -8.83 3.35
C PHE A 68 9.30 -7.87 4.53
N ALA A 69 10.28 -7.80 5.42
CA ALA A 69 10.31 -6.81 6.48
C ALA A 69 11.33 -5.72 6.14
N PHE A 70 10.88 -4.47 6.04
CA PHE A 70 11.75 -3.33 5.74
C PHE A 70 11.88 -2.41 6.94
N LEU A 71 13.12 -2.12 7.34
CA LEU A 71 13.44 -1.05 8.27
C LEU A 71 13.48 0.28 7.51
N VAL A 72 12.54 1.16 7.81
CA VAL A 72 12.40 2.49 7.19
C VAL A 72 12.33 3.57 8.26
N ASP A 73 12.59 4.81 7.87
CA ASP A 73 12.34 5.96 8.73
C ASP A 73 10.84 6.06 9.11
N ARG A 74 10.53 6.52 10.33
CA ARG A 74 9.15 6.64 10.82
C ARG A 74 8.27 7.52 9.94
N THR A 75 8.84 8.50 9.25
CA THR A 75 8.12 9.41 8.34
C THR A 75 7.70 8.74 7.03
N VAL A 76 8.32 7.63 6.65
CA VAL A 76 7.98 6.90 5.42
C VAL A 76 6.58 6.30 5.54
N LYS A 77 5.73 6.55 4.54
CA LYS A 77 4.37 6.00 4.52
C LYS A 77 4.44 4.54 4.09
N ALA A 78 3.75 3.66 4.82
CA ALA A 78 3.66 2.24 4.46
C ALA A 78 3.12 2.03 3.03
N GLY A 79 2.19 2.88 2.59
CA GLY A 79 1.67 2.86 1.23
C GLY A 79 2.72 3.12 0.14
N ASP A 80 3.84 3.79 0.45
CA ASP A 80 4.91 4.00 -0.52
C ASP A 80 5.74 2.73 -0.72
N LEU A 81 5.92 1.90 0.33
CA LEU A 81 6.52 0.56 0.21
C LEU A 81 5.64 -0.35 -0.65
N VAL A 82 4.33 -0.36 -0.39
CA VAL A 82 3.34 -1.13 -1.16
C VAL A 82 3.40 -0.76 -2.64
N LYS A 83 3.40 0.54 -2.95
CA LYS A 83 3.50 1.02 -4.35
C LYS A 83 4.81 0.67 -5.01
N ALA A 84 5.93 0.77 -4.28
CA ALA A 84 7.25 0.42 -4.80
C ALA A 84 7.32 -1.07 -5.15
N ALA A 85 6.90 -1.95 -4.25
CA ALA A 85 6.86 -3.39 -4.48
C ALA A 85 5.91 -3.75 -5.64
N GLN A 86 4.69 -3.22 -5.65
CA GLN A 86 3.71 -3.48 -6.72
C GLN A 86 4.16 -2.96 -8.10
N GLY A 87 5.04 -1.96 -8.12
CA GLY A 87 5.58 -1.37 -9.34
C GLY A 87 6.63 -2.22 -10.06
N VAL A 88 7.20 -3.22 -9.40
CA VAL A 88 8.33 -4.03 -9.92
C VAL A 88 7.92 -4.87 -11.11
N ASP A 89 6.80 -5.59 -10.99
CA ASP A 89 6.24 -6.40 -12.06
C ASP A 89 4.72 -6.46 -11.94
N LYS A 90 4.03 -5.58 -12.69
CA LYS A 90 2.57 -5.48 -12.65
C LYS A 90 1.84 -6.66 -13.30
N GLN A 91 2.55 -7.50 -14.04
CA GLN A 91 1.95 -8.67 -14.68
C GLN A 91 1.96 -9.86 -13.73
N LEU A 92 3.05 -10.02 -12.98
CA LEU A 92 3.26 -11.10 -12.04
C LEU A 92 2.74 -10.80 -10.63
N ILE A 93 2.94 -9.58 -10.12
CA ILE A 93 2.50 -9.21 -8.77
C ILE A 93 1.00 -8.89 -8.81
N SER A 94 0.21 -9.77 -8.20
CA SER A 94 -1.25 -9.61 -8.13
C SER A 94 -1.69 -8.78 -6.92
N GLY A 95 -0.88 -8.77 -5.84
CA GLY A 95 -1.20 -8.05 -4.61
C GLY A 95 0.02 -7.77 -3.75
N VAL A 96 -0.05 -6.68 -3.00
CA VAL A 96 0.91 -6.33 -1.95
C VAL A 96 0.13 -5.79 -0.76
N GLN A 97 0.35 -6.36 0.42
CA GLN A 97 -0.39 -6.00 1.63
C GLN A 97 0.58 -5.76 2.78
N VAL A 98 0.28 -4.78 3.64
CA VAL A 98 1.01 -4.58 4.90
C VAL A 98 0.32 -5.43 5.96
N PHE A 99 1.06 -6.29 6.65
CA PHE A 99 0.49 -7.15 7.69
C PHE A 99 1.05 -6.86 9.09
N ASP A 100 2.23 -6.24 9.20
CA ASP A 100 2.81 -5.87 10.48
C ASP A 100 3.57 -4.52 10.41
N VAL A 101 3.48 -3.74 11.48
CA VAL A 101 4.26 -2.51 11.70
C VAL A 101 4.77 -2.53 13.13
N TYR A 102 6.08 -2.69 13.27
CA TYR A 102 6.74 -2.81 14.58
C TYR A 102 7.63 -1.61 14.89
N GLU A 103 7.39 -1.00 16.05
CA GLU A 103 8.09 0.17 16.58
C GLU A 103 8.51 -0.05 18.05
N GLY A 104 9.26 -1.11 18.31
CA GLY A 104 9.63 -1.51 19.68
C GLY A 104 11.13 -1.69 19.90
N LYS A 105 11.47 -2.30 21.05
CA LYS A 105 12.85 -2.57 21.47
C LYS A 105 13.60 -3.38 20.41
N GLY A 106 14.81 -2.96 20.06
CA GLY A 106 15.62 -3.59 19.00
C GLY A 106 15.52 -2.91 17.63
N ILE A 107 14.75 -1.82 17.52
CA ILE A 107 14.76 -0.91 16.38
C ILE A 107 15.12 0.49 16.89
N ASP A 108 15.89 1.22 16.09
CA ASP A 108 16.20 2.63 16.30
C ASP A 108 14.90 3.44 16.50
N GLU A 109 14.88 4.37 17.46
CA GLU A 109 13.71 5.19 17.76
C GLU A 109 13.25 6.05 16.57
N ALA A 110 14.14 6.35 15.62
CA ALA A 110 13.79 7.06 14.39
C ALA A 110 13.21 6.13 13.30
N LYS A 111 13.27 4.81 13.49
CA LYS A 111 12.87 3.81 12.49
C LYS A 111 11.65 3.00 12.92
N LYS A 112 11.08 2.32 11.94
CA LYS A 112 10.02 1.32 12.09
C LYS A 112 10.26 0.17 11.14
N SER A 113 9.86 -1.03 11.54
CA SER A 113 9.85 -2.21 10.68
C SER A 113 8.46 -2.38 10.08
N VAL A 114 8.34 -2.30 8.77
CA VAL A 114 7.08 -2.54 8.05
C VAL A 114 7.21 -3.86 7.31
N ALA A 115 6.34 -4.82 7.64
CA ALA A 115 6.27 -6.10 6.97
C ALA A 115 5.19 -6.08 5.89
N ILE A 116 5.57 -6.48 4.68
CA ILE A 116 4.67 -6.61 3.54
C ILE A 116 4.67 -8.04 3.02
N ALA A 117 3.49 -8.52 2.65
CA ALA A 117 3.29 -9.76 1.93
C ALA A 117 3.05 -9.43 0.45
N VAL A 118 3.80 -10.08 -0.44
CA VAL A 118 3.70 -9.92 -1.89
C VAL A 118 3.20 -11.22 -2.50
N THR A 119 2.08 -11.14 -3.23
CA THR A 119 1.51 -12.28 -3.95
C THR A 119 1.94 -12.26 -5.40
N LEU A 120 2.62 -13.33 -5.82
CA LEU A 120 3.02 -13.60 -7.19
C LEU A 120 2.02 -14.56 -7.83
N GLN A 121 1.41 -14.16 -8.93
CA GLN A 121 0.43 -14.94 -9.67
C GLN A 121 0.93 -15.20 -11.10
N PRO A 122 1.69 -16.28 -11.33
CA PRO A 122 2.11 -16.66 -12.69
C PRO A 122 0.90 -16.92 -13.59
N LYS A 123 1.03 -16.68 -14.89
CA LYS A 123 -0.05 -16.92 -15.89
C LYS A 123 0.28 -17.93 -16.96
N ASP A 124 1.57 -18.10 -17.28
CA ASP A 124 2.01 -18.94 -18.39
C ASP A 124 2.65 -20.25 -17.94
N LYS A 125 3.40 -20.22 -16.83
CA LYS A 125 4.13 -21.37 -16.28
C LYS A 125 4.25 -21.28 -14.77
N THR A 126 4.44 -22.43 -14.12
CA THR A 126 4.86 -22.47 -12.71
C THR A 126 6.19 -21.75 -12.55
N LEU A 127 6.30 -20.88 -11.54
CA LEU A 127 7.55 -20.21 -11.23
C LEU A 127 8.55 -21.21 -10.65
N THR A 128 9.79 -21.10 -11.08
CA THR A 128 10.93 -21.77 -10.43
C THR A 128 11.42 -20.93 -9.24
N ASP A 129 12.11 -21.57 -8.30
CA ASP A 129 12.69 -20.86 -7.14
C ASP A 129 13.62 -19.72 -7.58
N ALA A 130 14.43 -19.95 -8.62
CA ALA A 130 15.32 -18.94 -9.18
C ALA A 130 14.56 -17.71 -9.74
N GLU A 131 13.38 -17.90 -10.32
CA GLU A 131 12.54 -16.80 -10.81
C GLU A 131 11.89 -16.04 -9.66
N ILE A 132 11.45 -16.75 -8.61
CA ILE A 132 10.91 -16.13 -7.41
C ILE A 132 11.97 -15.27 -6.72
N ASP A 133 13.19 -15.80 -6.56
CA ASP A 133 14.31 -15.09 -5.94
C ASP A 133 14.74 -13.88 -6.77
N ALA A 134 14.74 -14.00 -8.10
CA ALA A 134 15.03 -12.87 -8.98
C ALA A 134 14.00 -11.73 -8.83
N VAL A 135 12.72 -12.06 -8.67
CA VAL A 135 11.66 -11.06 -8.43
C VAL A 135 11.78 -10.48 -7.03
N ALA A 136 12.04 -11.32 -6.02
CA ALA A 136 12.27 -10.88 -4.64
C ALA A 136 13.44 -9.88 -4.55
N ALA A 137 14.56 -10.17 -5.21
CA ALA A 137 15.71 -9.28 -5.27
C ALA A 137 15.36 -7.92 -5.91
N LYS A 138 14.56 -7.93 -6.99
CA LYS A 138 14.07 -6.70 -7.64
C LYS A 138 13.16 -5.89 -6.71
N ILE A 139 12.28 -6.56 -5.96
CA ILE A 139 11.40 -5.92 -4.98
C ILE A 139 12.23 -5.22 -3.91
N VAL A 140 13.20 -5.93 -3.32
CA VAL A 140 14.09 -5.37 -2.31
C VAL A 140 14.84 -4.16 -2.87
N ALA A 141 15.40 -4.25 -4.08
CA ALA A 141 16.12 -3.16 -4.71
C ALA A 141 15.24 -1.92 -4.96
N GLU A 142 14.03 -2.09 -5.49
CA GLU A 142 13.14 -0.97 -5.80
C GLU A 142 12.58 -0.32 -4.52
N VAL A 143 12.19 -1.11 -3.52
CA VAL A 143 11.74 -0.59 -2.23
C VAL A 143 12.87 0.17 -1.54
N THR A 144 14.09 -0.38 -1.52
CA THR A 144 15.29 0.29 -0.97
C THR A 144 15.55 1.61 -1.68
N LYS A 145 15.50 1.62 -3.01
CA LYS A 145 15.72 2.84 -3.82
C LYS A 145 14.67 3.93 -3.57
N LYS A 146 13.40 3.55 -3.40
CA LYS A 146 12.28 4.50 -3.26
C LYS A 146 12.11 5.03 -1.85
N THR A 147 12.46 4.23 -0.84
CA THR A 147 12.16 4.54 0.56
C THR A 147 13.39 4.73 1.43
N GLY A 148 14.58 4.38 0.94
CA GLY A 148 15.79 4.29 1.75
C GLY A 148 15.77 3.12 2.75
N GLY A 149 14.76 2.24 2.67
CA GLY A 149 14.58 1.14 3.60
C GLY A 149 15.58 0.01 3.39
N THR A 150 15.95 -0.67 4.46
CA THR A 150 16.81 -1.87 4.41
C THR A 150 16.01 -3.11 4.76
N LEU A 151 16.20 -4.20 4.02
CA LEU A 151 15.58 -5.48 4.36
C LEU A 151 16.11 -5.97 5.72
N ARG A 152 15.19 -6.37 6.60
CA ARG A 152 15.46 -6.98 7.90
C ARG A 152 15.48 -8.50 7.69
N ALA A 153 16.66 -9.09 7.82
CA ALA A 153 16.85 -10.55 7.83
C ALA A 153 16.58 -11.12 9.23
#